data_AF-A0A522N1T8-F1
#
_entry.id   AF-A0A522N1T8-F1
#
_cell.length_a   1.000
_cell.length_b   1.000
_cell.length_c   1.000
_cell.angle_alpha   90.00
_cell.angle_beta   90.00
_cell.angle_gamma   90.00
#
_symmetry.space_group_name_H-M   'P 1'
#
loop_
_entity.id
_entity.type
_entity.pdbx_description
1 polymer ?
#
loop_
_entity_poly.entity_id
_entity_poly.type
_entity_poly.pdbx_seq_one_letter_code
_entity_poly.pdbx_strand_id
1 'polypeptide(L)'
;MARRARRTANSKGPAMRALVVCCLLLAALAAPAAADRGRGAIYISSLPSNADVWLDGTFVGESPILISAVAPGHHVVSVSKAGFTVQDVGVDVGDSGEPLMESVQLVAMTSAIRQMGSLAIRSDIAGGAIYLDGGAIGRAPLASRRLAAGTHHVEVRVKGAAVARDVEVYPDTETVVVLHAASNTGTVVLAPADAYLPDDVFTLLGGKLVIRYAGHKVVGHLDQRDYAVDDLPRHYDAAPTVVGGRLYLPLALLQWLAAESKK
;
A
#
# COMPACT_ATOMS: atom_id res chain seq x y z
N MET A 1 -89.15 -4.41 8.45
CA MET A 1 -89.54 -5.73 9.00
C MET A 1 -89.80 -6.68 7.84
N ALA A 2 -89.28 -7.91 7.92
CA ALA A 2 -89.41 -9.04 6.98
C ALA A 2 -88.71 -8.86 5.61
N ARG A 3 -88.01 -9.84 5.03
CA ARG A 3 -87.68 -11.22 5.39
C ARG A 3 -86.53 -11.67 4.47
N ARG A 4 -85.74 -12.62 4.99
CA ARG A 4 -84.71 -13.44 4.32
C ARG A 4 -85.06 -13.94 2.91
N ALA A 5 -84.00 -14.34 2.21
CA ALA A 5 -83.85 -15.54 1.33
C ALA A 5 -83.29 -15.14 -0.04
N ARG A 6 -82.43 -15.88 -0.76
CA ARG A 6 -81.67 -17.13 -0.56
C ARG A 6 -80.81 -17.27 -1.82
N ARG A 7 -79.61 -17.84 -1.70
CA ARG A 7 -78.72 -18.24 -2.82
C ARG A 7 -79.39 -19.18 -3.81
N THR A 8 -78.96 -19.15 -5.08
CA THR A 8 -78.43 -20.27 -5.91
C THR A 8 -78.11 -19.69 -7.31
N ALA A 9 -76.84 -19.62 -7.75
CA ALA A 9 -75.98 -20.67 -8.32
C ALA A 9 -76.25 -20.96 -9.81
N ASN A 10 -75.32 -20.56 -10.70
CA ASN A 10 -75.07 -21.18 -12.01
C ASN A 10 -73.71 -20.63 -12.52
N SER A 11 -72.60 -21.36 -12.42
CA SER A 11 -72.08 -22.44 -13.29
C SER A 11 -71.17 -21.94 -14.44
N LYS A 12 -69.89 -22.31 -14.29
CA LYS A 12 -68.89 -22.77 -15.27
C LYS A 12 -68.54 -21.86 -16.48
N GLY A 13 -67.25 -21.51 -16.57
CA GLY A 13 -66.57 -20.78 -17.67
C GLY A 13 -66.39 -21.59 -18.97
N PRO A 14 -65.34 -21.40 -19.80
CA PRO A 14 -64.09 -20.63 -19.63
C PRO A 14 -63.65 -19.81 -20.88
N ALA A 15 -62.36 -19.40 -20.89
CA ALA A 15 -61.49 -19.07 -22.04
C ALA A 15 -61.13 -17.59 -22.33
N MET A 16 -60.06 -17.13 -21.65
CA MET A 16 -58.76 -16.71 -22.22
C MET A 16 -58.72 -15.77 -23.45
N ARG A 17 -58.26 -14.51 -23.21
CA ARG A 17 -57.23 -13.73 -23.96
C ARG A 17 -57.12 -12.34 -23.33
N ALA A 18 -56.14 -12.13 -22.44
CA ALA A 18 -54.86 -11.48 -22.73
C ALA A 18 -54.93 -9.95 -22.88
N LEU A 19 -54.50 -9.21 -21.85
CA LEU A 19 -53.69 -8.00 -22.04
C LEU A 19 -52.69 -7.87 -20.88
N VAL A 20 -51.43 -7.75 -21.28
CA VAL A 20 -50.20 -7.53 -20.52
C VAL A 20 -50.21 -6.13 -19.89
N VAL A 21 -49.62 -5.96 -18.70
CA VAL A 21 -48.64 -4.90 -18.33
C VAL A 21 -48.37 -4.98 -16.82
N CYS A 22 -47.10 -5.24 -16.49
CA CYS A 22 -46.28 -4.60 -15.45
C CYS A 22 -45.30 -5.65 -14.88
N CYS A 23 -44.15 -5.77 -15.56
CA CYS A 23 -43.03 -6.60 -15.13
C CYS A 23 -42.41 -6.03 -13.85
N LEU A 24 -42.84 -6.52 -12.70
CA LEU A 24 -42.03 -6.49 -11.47
C LEU A 24 -40.99 -7.60 -11.55
N LEU A 25 -39.88 -7.32 -12.24
CA LEU A 25 -38.67 -8.13 -12.20
C LEU A 25 -37.48 -7.17 -12.16
N LEU A 26 -37.12 -6.69 -10.97
CA LEU A 26 -35.73 -6.36 -10.70
C LEU A 26 -34.98 -7.70 -10.61
N ALA A 27 -34.67 -8.27 -11.77
CA ALA A 27 -33.65 -9.29 -11.87
C ALA A 27 -32.32 -8.63 -11.50
N ALA A 28 -31.66 -9.19 -10.48
CA ALA A 28 -30.32 -8.82 -10.10
C ALA A 28 -29.41 -8.80 -11.33
N LEU A 29 -28.71 -7.68 -11.58
CA LEU A 29 -27.47 -7.73 -12.34
C LEU A 29 -26.40 -8.38 -11.43
N ALA A 30 -26.50 -9.69 -11.25
CA ALA A 30 -25.29 -10.48 -11.09
C ALA A 30 -24.60 -10.42 -12.46
N ALA A 31 -23.52 -9.66 -12.55
CA ALA A 31 -22.63 -9.76 -13.70
C ALA A 31 -22.28 -11.24 -13.89
N PRO A 32 -22.35 -11.80 -15.12
CA PRO A 32 -21.84 -13.13 -15.33
C PRO A 32 -20.34 -13.07 -15.08
N ALA A 33 -19.85 -13.77 -14.04
CA ALA A 33 -18.46 -14.14 -13.92
C ALA A 33 -18.13 -15.01 -15.16
N ALA A 34 -17.67 -14.35 -16.21
CA ALA A 34 -17.27 -14.99 -17.44
C ALA A 34 -15.98 -15.76 -17.18
N ALA A 35 -16.15 -17.03 -16.85
CA ALA A 35 -15.33 -18.18 -17.20
C ALA A 35 -13.81 -18.03 -17.01
N ASP A 36 -13.32 -18.62 -15.91
CA ASP A 36 -12.01 -19.27 -15.87
C ASP A 36 -12.17 -20.79 -16.00
N ARG A 37 -13.01 -21.22 -16.96
CA ARG A 37 -13.31 -22.63 -17.17
C ARG A 37 -12.08 -23.32 -17.74
N GLY A 38 -11.43 -24.14 -16.92
CA GLY A 38 -10.20 -24.85 -17.27
C GLY A 38 -8.96 -24.37 -16.53
N ARG A 39 -9.07 -23.44 -15.57
CA ARG A 39 -7.98 -23.11 -14.65
C ARG A 39 -8.39 -23.41 -13.22
N GLY A 40 -7.46 -23.93 -12.43
CA GLY A 40 -7.64 -24.19 -11.02
C GLY A 40 -7.26 -22.97 -10.17
N ALA A 41 -7.44 -23.13 -8.87
CA ALA A 41 -6.94 -22.19 -7.88
C ALA A 41 -6.18 -22.95 -6.80
N ILE A 42 -5.25 -22.27 -6.14
CA ILE A 42 -4.51 -22.81 -4.99
C ILE A 42 -4.67 -21.84 -3.83
N TYR A 43 -5.09 -22.33 -2.68
CA TYR A 43 -5.03 -21.59 -1.43
C TYR A 43 -3.87 -22.12 -0.59
N ILE A 44 -2.91 -21.23 -0.29
CA ILE A 44 -1.74 -21.55 0.53
C ILE A 44 -1.87 -20.87 1.88
N SER A 45 -1.71 -21.65 2.95
CA SER A 45 -1.49 -21.14 4.30
C SER A 45 -0.19 -21.69 4.89
N SER A 46 0.40 -21.00 5.86
CA SER A 46 1.62 -21.45 6.52
C SER A 46 1.60 -21.27 8.03
N LEU A 47 2.44 -22.05 8.71
CA LEU A 47 2.75 -21.88 10.12
C LEU A 47 4.28 -21.78 10.29
N PRO A 48 4.83 -20.61 10.69
CA PRO A 48 4.13 -19.37 11.03
C PRO A 48 3.51 -18.68 9.80
N SER A 49 2.48 -17.85 10.01
CA SER A 49 1.83 -17.07 8.95
C SER A 49 2.71 -15.95 8.41
N ASN A 50 2.27 -15.27 7.35
CA ASN A 50 3.02 -14.23 6.62
C ASN A 50 4.37 -14.76 6.13
N ALA A 51 4.38 -15.97 5.59
CA ALA A 51 5.50 -16.49 4.81
C ALA A 51 5.34 -16.06 3.36
N ASP A 52 6.43 -15.74 2.70
CA ASP A 52 6.45 -15.47 1.27
C ASP A 52 6.13 -16.77 0.50
N VAL A 53 5.34 -16.65 -0.57
CA VAL A 53 4.90 -17.76 -1.41
C VAL A 53 5.32 -17.50 -2.85
N TRP A 54 5.90 -18.52 -3.48
CA TRP A 54 6.25 -18.55 -4.89
C TRP A 54 5.55 -19.72 -5.58
N LEU A 55 5.05 -19.50 -6.78
CA LEU A 55 4.52 -20.54 -7.67
C LEU A 55 5.46 -20.65 -8.88
N ASP A 56 6.06 -21.82 -9.09
CA ASP A 56 7.02 -22.10 -10.16
C ASP A 56 8.15 -21.07 -10.25
N GLY A 57 8.66 -20.65 -9.09
CA GLY A 57 9.73 -19.65 -8.97
C GLY A 57 9.27 -18.19 -9.13
N THR A 58 7.99 -17.92 -9.37
CA THR A 58 7.43 -16.56 -9.43
C THR A 58 6.80 -16.18 -8.10
N PHE A 59 7.19 -15.03 -7.53
CA PHE A 59 6.60 -14.53 -6.28
C PHE A 59 5.14 -14.15 -6.48
N VAL A 60 4.25 -14.68 -5.64
CA VAL A 60 2.80 -14.46 -5.74
C VAL A 60 2.22 -13.69 -4.56
N GLY A 61 2.94 -13.57 -3.44
CA GLY A 61 2.53 -12.81 -2.26
C GLY A 61 2.84 -13.54 -0.95
N GLU A 62 2.19 -13.13 0.13
CA GLU A 62 2.37 -13.71 1.46
C GLU A 62 1.19 -14.60 1.86
N SER A 63 1.45 -15.72 2.52
CA SER A 63 0.42 -16.59 3.10
C SER A 63 -0.30 -15.91 4.28
N PRO A 64 -1.62 -16.09 4.48
CA PRO A 64 -2.51 -16.88 3.65
C PRO A 64 -2.86 -16.17 2.33
N ILE A 65 -2.81 -16.91 1.21
CA ILE A 65 -3.08 -16.38 -0.13
C ILE A 65 -3.91 -17.34 -0.97
N LEU A 66 -4.85 -16.78 -1.74
CA LEU A 66 -5.56 -17.46 -2.82
C LEU A 66 -4.95 -17.07 -4.17
N ILE A 67 -4.38 -18.04 -4.87
CA ILE A 67 -3.84 -17.91 -6.22
C ILE A 67 -4.90 -18.43 -7.20
N SER A 68 -5.54 -17.53 -7.92
CA SER A 68 -6.54 -17.87 -8.95
C SER A 68 -5.88 -18.09 -10.30
N ALA A 69 -6.60 -18.71 -11.24
CA ALA A 69 -6.20 -18.84 -12.64
C ALA A 69 -4.90 -19.62 -12.88
N VAL A 70 -4.66 -20.65 -12.07
CA VAL A 70 -3.51 -21.56 -12.19
C VAL A 70 -3.81 -22.59 -13.27
N ALA A 71 -2.85 -22.84 -14.16
CA ALA A 71 -3.02 -23.86 -15.19
C ALA A 71 -3.21 -25.25 -14.54
N PRO A 72 -4.00 -26.17 -15.13
CA PRO A 72 -4.03 -27.54 -14.65
C PRO A 72 -2.67 -28.22 -14.89
N GLY A 73 -2.23 -29.02 -13.93
CA GLY A 73 -0.95 -29.73 -13.99
C GLY A 73 -0.17 -29.67 -12.68
N HIS A 74 1.04 -30.22 -12.71
CA HIS A 74 1.96 -30.21 -11.57
C HIS A 74 2.68 -28.87 -11.47
N HIS A 75 2.61 -28.26 -10.30
CA HIS A 75 3.27 -27.00 -9.95
C HIS A 75 4.14 -27.17 -8.71
N VAL A 76 5.15 -26.32 -8.56
CA VAL A 76 5.96 -26.25 -7.34
C VAL A 76 5.63 -24.97 -6.60
N VAL A 77 5.18 -25.12 -5.35
CA VAL A 77 4.96 -24.01 -4.42
C VAL A 77 6.14 -23.96 -3.47
N SER A 78 6.94 -22.91 -3.54
CA SER A 78 7.97 -22.63 -2.53
C SER A 78 7.39 -21.70 -1.48
N VAL A 79 7.57 -22.03 -0.20
CA VAL A 79 7.18 -21.20 0.94
C VAL A 79 8.42 -20.88 1.75
N SER A 80 8.68 -19.60 1.98
CA SER A 80 9.85 -19.17 2.74
C SER A 80 9.52 -18.12 3.79
N LYS A 81 10.27 -18.15 4.88
CA LYS A 81 10.17 -17.16 5.94
C LYS A 81 11.50 -17.03 6.66
N ALA A 82 11.86 -15.81 7.03
CA ALA A 82 13.03 -15.51 7.84
C ALA A 82 13.17 -16.45 9.06
N GLY A 83 14.32 -17.12 9.17
CA GLY A 83 14.60 -18.07 10.27
C GLY A 83 14.02 -19.48 10.11
N PHE A 84 13.40 -19.77 8.97
CA PHE A 84 12.84 -21.08 8.63
C PHE A 84 13.48 -21.63 7.35
N THR A 85 13.57 -22.95 7.27
CA THR A 85 13.99 -23.63 6.03
C THR A 85 12.91 -23.44 4.97
N VAL A 86 13.31 -23.06 3.75
CA VAL A 86 12.41 -23.03 2.58
C VAL A 86 11.78 -24.40 2.39
N GLN A 87 10.47 -24.44 2.18
CA GLN A 87 9.76 -25.67 1.88
C GLN A 87 9.20 -25.61 0.47
N ASP A 88 9.57 -26.60 -0.35
CA ASP A 88 9.01 -26.80 -1.68
C ASP A 88 7.95 -27.90 -1.62
N VAL A 89 6.75 -27.59 -2.12
CA VAL A 89 5.60 -28.50 -2.14
C VAL A 89 5.15 -28.67 -3.59
N GLY A 90 5.16 -29.91 -4.07
CA GLY A 90 4.56 -30.27 -5.35
C GLY A 90 3.04 -30.34 -5.21
N VAL A 91 2.32 -29.65 -6.08
CA VAL A 91 0.86 -29.62 -6.09
C VAL A 91 0.31 -29.94 -7.47
N ASP A 92 -0.70 -30.80 -7.53
CA ASP A 92 -1.39 -31.14 -8.78
C ASP A 92 -2.72 -30.37 -8.86
N VAL A 93 -2.74 -29.35 -9.73
CA VAL A 93 -3.89 -28.47 -9.91
C VAL A 93 -4.85 -29.07 -10.93
N GLY A 94 -6.11 -29.22 -10.53
CA GLY A 94 -7.20 -29.67 -11.41
C GLY A 94 -7.88 -28.53 -12.18
N ASP A 95 -8.81 -28.89 -13.06
CA ASP A 95 -9.61 -27.97 -13.88
C ASP A 95 -11.03 -27.74 -13.32
N SER A 96 -11.31 -28.22 -12.12
CA SER A 96 -12.64 -28.20 -11.47
C SER A 96 -13.09 -26.82 -10.99
N GLY A 97 -12.16 -25.84 -10.92
CA GLY A 97 -12.40 -24.50 -10.40
C GLY A 97 -12.48 -24.40 -8.87
N GLU A 98 -12.48 -25.54 -8.16
CA GLU A 98 -12.36 -25.57 -6.70
C GLU A 98 -10.89 -25.33 -6.30
N PRO A 99 -10.62 -24.49 -5.27
CA PRO A 99 -9.26 -24.22 -4.84
C PRO A 99 -8.66 -25.45 -4.15
N LEU A 100 -7.48 -25.89 -4.61
CA LEU A 100 -6.64 -26.82 -3.88
C LEU A 100 -6.19 -26.15 -2.59
N MET A 101 -6.43 -26.78 -1.44
CA MET A 101 -6.09 -26.22 -0.13
C MET A 101 -4.81 -26.87 0.37
N GLU A 102 -3.74 -26.08 0.52
CA GLU A 102 -2.45 -26.57 1.01
C GLU A 102 -2.02 -25.78 2.24
N SER A 103 -1.48 -26.50 3.24
CA SER A 103 -1.02 -25.93 4.51
C SER A 103 0.40 -26.35 4.79
N VAL A 104 1.32 -25.39 4.80
CA VAL A 104 2.75 -25.66 4.91
C VAL A 104 3.26 -25.32 6.31
N GLN A 105 3.74 -26.34 7.02
CA GLN A 105 4.43 -26.14 8.29
C GLN A 105 5.92 -25.89 8.04
N LEU A 106 6.38 -24.68 8.34
CA LEU A 106 7.78 -24.32 8.20
C LEU A 106 8.58 -24.87 9.38
N VAL A 107 9.77 -25.40 9.07
CA VAL A 107 10.68 -25.93 10.07
C VAL A 107 11.65 -24.83 10.47
N ALA A 108 11.63 -24.46 11.74
CA ALA A 108 12.59 -23.53 12.29
C ALA A 108 14.00 -24.10 12.11
N MET A 109 14.93 -23.26 11.68
CA MET A 109 16.31 -23.69 11.48
C MET A 109 16.94 -23.91 12.87
N THR A 110 17.19 -25.17 13.24
CA THR A 110 17.63 -25.55 14.60
C THR A 110 19.15 -25.51 14.81
N SER A 111 19.93 -25.17 13.78
CA SER A 111 21.38 -25.00 13.91
C SER A 111 21.74 -23.52 13.99
N ALA A 112 22.40 -23.14 15.09
CA ALA A 112 22.99 -21.82 15.31
C ALA A 112 24.20 -21.52 14.41
N ILE A 113 24.45 -22.32 13.37
CA ILE A 113 25.06 -21.78 12.15
C ILE A 113 23.98 -20.92 11.51
N ARG A 114 23.85 -19.67 11.99
CA ARG A 114 23.12 -18.64 11.25
C ARG A 114 23.74 -18.62 9.87
N GLN A 115 23.05 -19.19 8.89
CA GLN A 115 23.57 -19.33 7.53
C GLN A 115 23.98 -17.92 7.12
N MET A 116 25.28 -17.72 6.92
CA MET A 116 25.79 -16.36 6.91
C MET A 116 25.44 -15.71 5.57
N GLY A 117 24.94 -14.48 5.60
CA GLY A 117 24.89 -13.62 4.42
C GLY A 117 25.97 -12.55 4.49
N SER A 118 26.00 -11.68 3.50
CA SER A 118 26.82 -10.47 3.51
C SER A 118 25.93 -9.24 3.37
N LEU A 119 26.29 -8.16 4.05
CA LEU A 119 25.61 -6.87 3.97
C LEU A 119 26.61 -5.83 3.50
N ALA A 120 26.28 -5.16 2.39
CA ALA A 120 26.96 -3.95 1.96
C ALA A 120 26.01 -2.75 2.14
N ILE A 121 26.53 -1.65 2.68
CA ILE A 121 25.72 -0.46 2.99
C ILE A 121 26.21 0.70 2.14
N ARG A 122 25.33 1.21 1.28
CA ARG A 122 25.53 2.45 0.54
C ARG A 122 24.65 3.52 1.16
N SER A 123 25.15 4.76 1.22
CA SER A 123 24.35 5.89 1.68
C SER A 123 24.79 7.17 0.99
N ASP A 124 23.83 8.04 0.70
CA ASP A 124 24.08 9.42 0.27
C ASP A 124 24.36 10.37 1.45
N ILE A 125 24.19 9.88 2.69
CA ILE A 125 24.59 10.57 3.91
C ILE A 125 26.12 10.43 4.08
N ALA A 126 26.86 11.31 3.41
CA ALA A 126 28.32 11.27 3.38
C ALA A 126 28.95 11.22 4.79
N GLY A 127 29.75 10.19 5.08
CA GLY A 127 30.51 10.06 6.33
C GLY A 127 29.71 9.71 7.58
N GLY A 128 28.42 9.34 7.43
CA GLY A 128 27.57 8.92 8.54
C GLY A 128 28.07 7.69 9.27
N ALA A 129 27.95 7.69 10.60
CA ALA A 129 28.28 6.54 11.44
C ALA A 129 27.22 5.46 11.29
N ILE A 130 27.65 4.23 11.04
CA ILE A 130 26.78 3.08 10.80
C ILE A 130 26.67 2.24 12.07
N TYR A 131 25.44 1.92 12.42
CA TYR A 131 25.08 1.01 13.49
C TYR A 131 24.33 -0.18 12.91
N LEU A 132 24.66 -1.38 13.39
CA LEU A 132 24.00 -2.65 13.07
C LEU A 132 23.58 -3.30 14.38
N ASP A 133 22.29 -3.55 14.54
CA ASP A 133 21.68 -4.09 15.75
C ASP A 133 22.09 -3.30 17.01
N GLY A 134 22.19 -1.97 16.86
CA GLY A 134 22.61 -1.03 17.91
C GLY A 134 24.14 -0.92 18.13
N GLY A 135 24.94 -1.78 17.53
CA GLY A 135 26.41 -1.75 17.61
C GLY A 135 27.04 -0.91 16.50
N ALA A 136 27.98 -0.02 16.82
CA ALA A 136 28.70 0.76 15.81
C ALA A 136 29.64 -0.14 14.99
N ILE A 137 29.49 -0.14 13.66
CA ILE A 137 30.27 -1.01 12.77
C ILE A 137 31.15 -0.29 11.75
N GLY A 138 31.03 1.04 11.63
CA GLY A 138 31.87 1.83 10.73
C GLY A 138 31.24 3.15 10.30
N ARG A 139 31.63 3.62 9.11
CA ARG A 139 31.07 4.81 8.46
C ARG A 139 30.64 4.48 7.03
N ALA A 140 29.68 5.23 6.49
CA ALA A 140 29.21 5.04 5.13
C ALA A 140 30.19 5.59 4.08
N PRO A 141 30.36 4.89 2.94
CA PRO A 141 29.82 3.56 2.62
C PRO A 141 30.55 2.42 3.36
N LEU A 142 29.83 1.35 3.70
CA LEU A 142 30.42 0.13 4.24
C LEU A 142 30.59 -0.91 3.14
N ALA A 143 31.81 -1.41 2.98
CA ALA A 143 32.08 -2.59 2.16
C ALA A 143 31.40 -3.85 2.74
N SER A 144 31.29 -4.88 1.91
CA SER A 144 30.62 -6.13 2.28
C SER A 144 31.11 -6.69 3.61
N ARG A 145 30.18 -6.93 4.53
CA ARG A 145 30.45 -7.51 5.85
C ARG A 145 29.68 -8.81 5.99
N ARG A 146 30.30 -9.86 6.52
CA ARG A 146 29.64 -11.14 6.79
C ARG A 146 28.90 -11.08 8.13
N LEU A 147 27.64 -11.51 8.14
CA LEU A 147 26.79 -11.58 9.34
C LEU A 147 25.81 -12.74 9.21
N ALA A 148 25.05 -12.97 10.27
CA ALA A 148 23.94 -13.91 10.24
C ALA A 148 22.93 -13.54 9.15
N ALA A 149 22.33 -14.54 8.50
CA ALA A 149 21.05 -14.33 7.85
C ALA A 149 19.94 -14.09 8.87
N GLY A 150 18.92 -13.35 8.44
CA GLY A 150 17.80 -12.89 9.23
C GLY A 150 17.62 -11.38 9.16
N THR A 151 16.65 -10.88 9.90
CA THR A 151 16.37 -9.45 10.01
C THR A 151 17.44 -8.75 10.87
N HIS A 152 18.01 -7.68 10.33
CA HIS A 152 19.00 -6.83 10.98
C HIS A 152 18.57 -5.37 10.98
N HIS A 153 18.77 -4.68 12.10
CA HIS A 153 18.45 -3.26 12.21
C HIS A 153 19.67 -2.42 11.79
N VAL A 154 19.57 -1.71 10.67
CA VAL A 154 20.66 -0.88 10.14
C VAL A 154 20.31 0.59 10.31
N GLU A 155 21.22 1.35 10.90
CA GLU A 155 21.05 2.79 11.10
C GLU A 155 22.28 3.58 10.68
N VAL A 156 22.08 4.69 9.96
CA VAL A 156 23.12 5.64 9.59
C VAL A 156 22.84 6.97 10.30
N ARG A 157 23.79 7.45 11.10
CA ARG A 157 23.68 8.71 11.86
C ARG A 157 24.72 9.74 11.43
N VAL A 158 24.28 10.98 11.24
CA VAL A 158 25.13 12.18 11.19
C VAL A 158 24.58 13.23 12.15
N LYS A 159 25.35 14.28 12.40
CA LYS A 159 24.89 15.38 13.26
C LYS A 159 23.59 15.98 12.67
N GLY A 160 22.47 15.77 13.35
CA GLY A 160 21.16 16.31 12.99
C GLY A 160 20.30 15.45 12.05
N ALA A 161 20.77 14.28 11.60
CA ALA A 161 19.97 13.36 10.80
C ALA A 161 20.30 11.89 11.09
N ALA A 162 19.28 11.05 11.11
CA ALA A 162 19.41 9.60 11.22
C ALA A 162 18.40 8.93 10.29
N VAL A 163 18.79 7.84 9.66
CA VAL A 163 17.90 6.94 8.93
C VAL A 163 18.14 5.53 9.44
N ALA A 164 17.04 4.81 9.72
CA ALA A 164 17.08 3.43 10.16
C ALA A 164 16.17 2.57 9.28
N ARG A 165 16.54 1.31 9.09
CA ARG A 165 15.77 0.34 8.33
C ARG A 165 16.06 -1.07 8.82
N ASP A 166 15.01 -1.87 8.93
CA ASP A 166 15.16 -3.32 9.09
C ASP A 166 15.46 -3.94 7.72
N VAL A 167 16.52 -4.73 7.66
CA VAL A 167 17.05 -5.35 6.44
C VAL A 167 17.05 -6.85 6.62
N GLU A 168 16.42 -7.56 5.70
CA GLU A 168 16.50 -9.02 5.64
C GLU A 168 17.80 -9.42 4.93
N VAL A 169 18.65 -10.17 5.63
CA VAL A 169 19.87 -10.75 5.06
C VAL A 169 19.59 -12.22 4.77
N TYR A 170 19.75 -12.63 3.51
CA TYR A 170 19.53 -14.02 3.13
C TYR A 170 20.84 -14.83 3.16
N PRO A 171 20.75 -16.13 3.49
CA PRO A 171 21.90 -17.05 3.46
C PRO A 171 22.68 -17.03 2.15
N ASP A 172 24.02 -17.05 2.21
CA ASP A 172 24.92 -17.16 1.05
C ASP A 172 24.71 -16.11 -0.07
N THR A 173 24.01 -15.02 0.25
CA THR A 173 23.80 -13.86 -0.64
C THR A 173 24.50 -12.61 -0.10
N GLU A 174 24.76 -11.65 -0.99
CA GLU A 174 25.09 -10.28 -0.59
C GLU A 174 23.84 -9.40 -0.70
N THR A 175 23.31 -8.98 0.45
CA THR A 175 22.27 -7.95 0.52
C THR A 175 22.94 -6.59 0.43
N VAL A 176 22.62 -5.82 -0.60
CA VAL A 176 23.04 -4.41 -0.72
C VAL A 176 21.88 -3.53 -0.26
N VAL A 177 22.07 -2.83 0.86
CA VAL A 177 21.11 -1.83 1.32
C VAL A 177 21.59 -0.43 0.92
N VAL A 178 20.69 0.33 0.29
CA VAL A 178 20.91 1.76 0.04
C VAL A 178 20.05 2.54 1.02
N LEU A 179 20.71 3.31 1.88
CA LEU A 179 20.07 4.17 2.86
C LEU A 179 20.21 5.62 2.40
N HIS A 180 19.09 6.17 1.96
CA HIS A 180 18.99 7.59 1.66
C HIS A 180 18.76 8.37 2.94
N ALA A 181 19.25 9.61 3.01
CA ALA A 181 18.72 10.57 3.97
C ALA A 181 17.20 10.50 3.90
N ALA A 182 16.53 10.41 5.05
CA ALA A 182 15.09 10.45 5.09
C ALA A 182 14.65 11.71 4.33
N SER A 183 14.12 11.51 3.12
CA SER A 183 13.37 12.56 2.48
C SER A 183 12.23 12.78 3.44
N ASN A 184 12.09 13.99 3.98
CA ASN A 184 10.90 14.38 4.73
C ASN A 184 9.72 14.41 3.74
N THR A 185 9.32 13.25 3.22
CA THR A 185 7.95 13.03 2.81
C THR A 185 7.19 12.78 4.10
N GLY A 186 7.01 13.85 4.87
CA GLY A 186 5.88 13.92 5.78
C GLY A 186 4.62 13.59 4.97
N THR A 187 3.59 13.06 5.64
CA THR A 187 2.26 12.96 5.04
C THR A 187 1.96 14.28 4.32
N VAL A 188 1.71 14.22 3.02
CA VAL A 188 1.36 15.41 2.23
C VAL A 188 0.02 15.91 2.74
N VAL A 189 0.04 16.83 3.70
CA VAL A 189 -1.17 17.40 4.30
C VAL A 189 -1.42 18.75 3.69
N LEU A 190 -2.47 18.81 2.88
CA LEU A 190 -3.05 20.06 2.43
C LEU A 190 -4.11 20.53 3.43
N ALA A 191 -4.10 21.82 3.74
CA ALA A 191 -5.14 22.47 4.54
C ALA A 191 -5.69 23.68 3.79
N PRO A 192 -6.96 24.03 4.02
CA PRO A 192 -7.58 25.15 3.32
C PRO A 192 -6.97 26.48 3.82
N ALA A 193 -6.60 27.34 2.87
CA ALA A 193 -5.83 28.56 3.17
C ALA A 193 -6.60 29.55 4.05
N ASP A 194 -7.91 29.68 3.82
CA ASP A 194 -8.85 30.53 4.57
C ASP A 194 -8.99 30.14 6.06
N ALA A 195 -8.56 28.95 6.47
CA ALA A 195 -8.50 28.57 7.89
C ALA A 195 -7.32 29.22 8.63
N TYR A 196 -6.34 29.79 7.91
CA TYR A 196 -5.10 30.34 8.47
C TYR A 196 -4.82 31.76 8.01
N LEU A 197 -5.29 32.14 6.82
CA LEU A 197 -4.96 33.38 6.14
C LEU A 197 -6.25 34.16 5.83
N PRO A 198 -6.27 35.49 6.00
CA PRO A 198 -7.34 36.33 5.47
C PRO A 198 -7.51 36.21 3.94
N ASP A 199 -8.70 36.49 3.42
CA ASP A 199 -8.99 36.32 1.99
C ASP A 199 -8.26 37.32 1.07
N ASP A 200 -7.82 38.46 1.61
CA ASP A 200 -7.17 39.54 0.87
C ASP A 200 -5.65 39.41 0.79
N VAL A 201 -5.05 38.46 1.52
CA VAL A 201 -3.59 38.33 1.61
C VAL A 201 -2.99 37.46 0.52
N PHE A 202 -3.80 36.84 -0.34
CA PHE A 202 -3.32 36.02 -1.43
C PHE A 202 -4.00 36.33 -2.76
N THR A 203 -3.25 36.13 -3.85
CA THR A 203 -3.74 36.26 -5.23
C THR A 203 -3.34 35.02 -6.01
N LEU A 204 -4.24 34.54 -6.86
CA LEU A 204 -4.00 33.39 -7.74
C LEU A 204 -4.38 33.79 -9.17
N LEU A 205 -3.37 34.04 -10.01
CA LEU A 205 -3.55 34.49 -11.39
C LEU A 205 -2.71 33.63 -12.34
N GLY A 206 -3.35 33.02 -13.33
CA GLY A 206 -2.66 32.18 -14.32
C GLY A 206 -1.86 31.03 -13.69
N GLY A 207 -2.35 30.45 -12.58
CA GLY A 207 -1.69 29.38 -11.84
C GLY A 207 -0.59 29.85 -10.88
N LYS A 208 -0.20 31.13 -10.92
CA LYS A 208 0.75 31.73 -9.98
C LYS A 208 0.04 32.20 -8.72
N LEU A 209 0.46 31.65 -7.59
CA LEU A 209 0.06 32.05 -6.25
C LEU A 209 1.05 33.08 -5.70
N VAL A 210 0.53 34.18 -5.16
CA VAL A 210 1.31 35.15 -4.39
C VAL A 210 0.59 35.42 -3.08
N ILE A 211 1.26 35.18 -1.95
CA ILE A 211 0.77 35.46 -0.59
C ILE A 211 1.63 36.59 -0.01
N ARG A 212 0.99 37.57 0.63
CA ARG A 212 1.64 38.67 1.37
C ARG A 212 1.04 38.73 2.76
N TYR A 213 1.72 38.14 3.73
CA TYR A 213 1.19 38.01 5.09
C TYR A 213 2.31 38.11 6.13
N ALA A 214 2.03 38.79 7.25
CA ALA A 214 2.97 38.97 8.35
C ALA A 214 4.37 39.51 7.93
N GLY A 215 4.41 40.40 6.93
CA GLY A 215 5.67 40.94 6.39
C GLY A 215 6.41 40.03 5.40
N HIS A 216 5.93 38.80 5.19
CA HIS A 216 6.52 37.84 4.26
C HIS A 216 5.81 37.81 2.92
N LYS A 217 6.58 37.60 1.86
CA LYS A 217 6.10 37.34 0.49
C LYS A 217 6.37 35.89 0.12
N VAL A 218 5.32 35.13 -0.14
CA VAL A 218 5.41 33.75 -0.63
C VAL A 218 4.92 33.69 -2.07
N VAL A 219 5.69 33.05 -2.94
CA VAL A 219 5.32 32.82 -4.34
C VAL A 219 5.34 31.32 -4.61
N GLY A 220 4.30 30.79 -5.24
CA GLY A 220 4.22 29.38 -5.66
C GLY A 220 3.39 29.23 -6.93
N HIS A 221 3.26 28.01 -7.45
CA HIS A 221 2.39 27.70 -8.60
C HIS A 221 1.63 26.40 -8.36
N LEU A 222 0.39 26.28 -8.84
CA LEU A 222 -0.50 25.13 -8.56
C LEU A 222 0.10 23.75 -8.89
N ASP A 223 1.02 23.67 -9.86
CA ASP A 223 1.65 22.40 -10.27
C ASP A 223 3.10 22.26 -9.78
N GLN A 224 3.55 23.14 -8.90
CA GLN A 224 4.93 23.20 -8.42
C GLN A 224 5.00 23.12 -6.89
N ARG A 225 5.93 22.28 -6.41
CA ARG A 225 6.23 22.12 -4.98
C ARG A 225 7.30 23.08 -4.48
N ASP A 226 7.92 23.80 -5.41
CA ASP A 226 8.90 24.82 -5.12
C ASP A 226 8.21 26.17 -4.95
N TYR A 227 8.50 26.80 -3.83
CA TYR A 227 8.02 28.13 -3.46
C TYR A 227 9.23 29.06 -3.33
N ALA A 228 8.98 30.36 -3.40
CA ALA A 228 9.92 31.37 -2.97
C ALA A 228 9.34 32.09 -1.75
N VAL A 229 10.07 32.12 -0.65
CA VAL A 229 9.74 32.89 0.56
C VAL A 229 10.77 34.00 0.69
N ASP A 230 10.32 35.24 0.58
CA ASP A 230 11.18 36.45 0.54
C ASP A 230 12.34 36.31 -0.46
N ASP A 231 11.98 35.84 -1.65
CA ASP A 231 12.86 35.59 -2.79
C ASP A 231 13.92 34.47 -2.56
N LEU A 232 13.86 33.75 -1.44
CA LEU A 232 14.66 32.54 -1.19
C LEU A 232 13.87 31.26 -1.55
N PRO A 233 14.47 30.30 -2.27
CA PRO A 233 13.80 29.07 -2.65
C PRO A 233 13.51 28.19 -1.43
N ARG A 234 12.30 27.63 -1.40
CA ARG A 234 11.82 26.74 -0.34
C ARG A 234 10.99 25.61 -0.93
N HIS A 235 11.37 24.38 -0.64
CA HIS A 235 10.65 23.19 -1.09
C HIS A 235 9.62 22.77 -0.04
N TYR A 236 8.41 22.42 -0.48
CA TYR A 236 7.37 21.83 0.36
C TYR A 236 6.96 20.46 -0.18
N ASP A 237 6.28 19.67 0.65
CA ASP A 237 5.82 18.32 0.36
C ASP A 237 4.64 18.28 -0.64
N ALA A 238 3.90 19.37 -0.78
CA ALA A 238 2.76 19.52 -1.70
C ALA A 238 2.87 20.78 -2.58
N ALA A 239 2.17 20.77 -3.71
CA ALA A 239 1.89 21.97 -4.48
C ALA A 239 0.58 22.63 -4.00
N PRO A 240 0.36 23.95 -4.19
CA PRO A 240 -0.94 24.57 -4.00
C PRO A 240 -2.00 23.89 -4.86
N THR A 241 -3.25 23.79 -4.41
CA THR A 241 -4.33 23.21 -5.23
C THR A 241 -5.63 23.94 -4.98
N VAL A 242 -6.50 24.01 -5.99
CA VAL A 242 -7.86 24.54 -5.84
C VAL A 242 -8.86 23.40 -5.96
N VAL A 243 -9.66 23.18 -4.92
CA VAL A 243 -10.74 22.18 -4.92
C VAL A 243 -12.05 22.89 -4.62
N GLY A 244 -13.02 22.82 -5.53
CA GLY A 244 -14.33 23.45 -5.36
C GLY A 244 -14.27 24.97 -5.19
N GLY A 245 -13.30 25.64 -5.84
CA GLY A 245 -13.09 27.09 -5.72
C GLY A 245 -12.33 27.53 -4.47
N ARG A 246 -11.96 26.60 -3.59
CA ARG A 246 -11.21 26.87 -2.36
C ARG A 246 -9.73 26.53 -2.53
N LEU A 247 -8.84 27.42 -2.10
CA LEU A 247 -7.39 27.22 -2.15
C LEU A 247 -6.91 26.36 -0.98
N TYR A 248 -6.09 25.36 -1.29
CA TYR A 248 -5.41 24.47 -0.36
C TYR A 248 -3.90 24.61 -0.51
N LEU A 249 -3.21 24.65 0.64
CA LEU A 249 -1.75 24.85 0.72
C LEU A 249 -1.12 23.80 1.64
N PRO A 250 0.20 23.52 1.49
CA PRO A 250 0.93 22.69 2.43
C PRO A 250 0.72 23.17 3.87
N LEU A 251 0.32 22.27 4.76
CA LEU A 251 0.04 22.61 6.15
C LEU A 251 1.26 23.24 6.83
N ALA A 252 2.48 22.78 6.51
CA ALA A 252 3.71 23.34 7.05
C ALA A 252 3.93 24.82 6.64
N LEU A 253 3.52 25.21 5.42
CA LEU A 253 3.57 26.60 4.97
C LEU A 253 2.59 27.46 5.79
N LEU A 254 1.37 26.97 5.96
CA LEU A 254 0.30 27.68 6.69
C LEU A 254 0.64 27.84 8.18
N GLN A 255 1.14 26.79 8.82
CA GLN A 255 1.58 26.83 10.21
C GLN A 255 2.74 27.81 10.42
N TRP A 256 3.69 27.86 9.48
CA TRP A 256 4.79 28.82 9.54
C TRP A 256 4.29 30.27 9.43
N LEU A 257 3.45 30.58 8.43
CA LEU A 257 2.85 31.92 8.27
C LEU A 257 2.05 32.36 9.50
N ALA A 258 1.26 31.44 10.09
CA ALA A 258 0.46 31.71 11.29
C ALA A 258 1.31 31.85 12.57
N ALA A 259 2.49 31.25 12.63
CA ALA A 259 3.42 31.44 13.74
C ALA A 259 4.13 32.80 13.63
N GLU A 260 4.46 33.22 12.42
CA GLU A 260 5.17 34.48 12.15
C GLU A 260 4.28 35.71 12.38
N SER A 261 2.96 35.60 12.19
CA SER A 261 2.02 36.69 12.53
C SER A 261 1.88 36.97 14.03
N LYS A 262 2.40 36.09 14.89
CA LYS A 262 2.37 36.24 16.35
C LYS A 262 3.65 36.88 16.91
N LYS A 263 4.65 37.14 16.07
CA LYS A 263 5.88 37.83 16.44
C LYS A 263 5.75 39.33 16.21
#